data_AF-A0A1X7M6N8-F1
#
_entry.id   AF-A0A1X7M6N8-F1
#
_cell.length_a   1.000
_cell.length_b   1.000
_cell.length_c   1.000
_cell.angle_alpha   90.00
_cell.angle_beta   90.00
_cell.angle_gamma   90.00
#
_symmetry.space_group_name_H-M   'P 1'
#
loop_
_entity.id
_entity.type
_entity.pdbx_description
1 polymer ?
#
loop_
_entity_poly.entity_id
_entity_poly.type
_entity_poly.pdbx_seq_one_letter_code
_entity_poly.pdbx_strand_id
1 'polypeptide(L)'
;MLYCRGTRPVEAAKSRLQAYCLPSPNCDDSTLAVIGPTRYQLRTKISEGEFSASAWEGEDPEIGDICITGLEFTTLQLIDVSRDGATYDIEFRVALNVTYDFTDYSHANYDREDGVHYGVEHSSHLYAYDECYSATVEIGFADGLRDNAEIVDLNFDESIFDLDLDDGRHIQELYPGDAGEMR
;
A
#
# COMPACT_ATOMS: atom_id res chain seq x y z
N MET A 1 -80.44 4.73 4.00
CA MET A 1 -79.59 5.25 5.08
C MET A 1 -78.54 6.15 4.47
N LEU A 2 -78.50 7.42 4.88
CA LEU A 2 -77.38 8.32 4.63
C LEU A 2 -76.18 7.85 5.47
N TYR A 3 -74.98 7.88 4.88
CA TYR A 3 -73.87 8.69 5.39
C TYR A 3 -72.93 9.04 4.23
N CYS A 4 -72.87 10.33 3.92
CA CYS A 4 -71.78 10.96 3.18
C CYS A 4 -70.69 11.38 4.18
N ARG A 5 -69.41 11.29 3.80
CA ARG A 5 -68.41 12.31 4.14
C ARG A 5 -67.12 12.13 3.32
N GLY A 6 -66.72 13.21 2.63
CA GLY A 6 -65.31 13.54 2.40
C GLY A 6 -64.81 13.49 0.97
N THR A 7 -65.17 14.49 0.16
CA THR A 7 -64.58 14.75 -1.17
C THR A 7 -63.32 15.63 -1.12
N ARG A 8 -62.37 15.35 -2.05
CA ARG A 8 -61.49 16.28 -2.83
C ARG A 8 -60.13 16.75 -2.23
N PRO A 9 -59.21 17.34 -3.03
CA PRO A 9 -58.78 17.01 -4.42
C PRO A 9 -57.26 17.25 -4.64
N VAL A 10 -56.43 16.25 -4.96
CA VAL A 10 -55.20 16.47 -5.74
C VAL A 10 -54.95 15.22 -6.60
N GLU A 11 -55.72 15.10 -7.67
CA GLU A 11 -55.14 14.56 -8.90
C GLU A 11 -54.00 15.47 -9.36
N ALA A 12 -53.09 14.88 -10.13
CA ALA A 12 -52.20 15.58 -11.04
C ALA A 12 -51.01 16.33 -10.41
N ALA A 13 -50.03 15.58 -9.89
CA ALA A 13 -48.60 15.85 -10.11
C ALA A 13 -47.73 14.82 -9.38
N LYS A 14 -47.61 13.61 -9.93
CA LYS A 14 -46.41 12.77 -9.71
C LYS A 14 -46.13 11.86 -10.91
N SER A 15 -46.37 12.41 -12.10
CA SER A 15 -45.66 12.05 -13.31
C SER A 15 -44.65 13.16 -13.52
N ARG A 16 -43.38 12.78 -13.74
CA ARG A 16 -42.18 13.64 -13.85
C ARG A 16 -41.57 14.08 -12.52
N LEU A 17 -40.71 13.22 -11.98
CA LEU A 17 -39.36 13.60 -11.59
C LEU A 17 -38.53 12.32 -11.64
N GLN A 18 -37.48 12.35 -12.49
CA GLN A 18 -36.41 11.37 -12.55
C GLN A 18 -35.89 11.13 -11.13
N ALA A 19 -36.13 9.94 -10.58
CA ALA A 19 -35.30 9.42 -9.51
C ALA A 19 -34.28 8.53 -10.22
N TYR A 20 -33.07 9.06 -10.33
CA TYR A 20 -31.87 8.34 -10.71
C TYR A 20 -31.91 6.95 -10.10
N CYS A 21 -31.87 5.92 -10.95
CA CYS A 21 -31.49 4.59 -10.52
C CYS A 21 -30.11 4.71 -9.90
N LEU A 22 -30.05 4.81 -8.57
CA LEU A 22 -28.84 4.52 -7.83
C LEU A 22 -28.46 3.08 -8.19
N PRO A 23 -27.28 2.83 -8.78
CA PRO A 23 -26.84 1.46 -8.99
C PRO A 23 -26.69 0.79 -7.62
N SER A 24 -27.12 -0.47 -7.54
CA SER A 24 -27.01 -1.30 -6.34
C SER A 24 -25.55 -1.46 -5.90
N PRO A 25 -25.25 -1.68 -4.60
CA PRO A 25 -23.88 -1.58 -4.07
C PRO A 25 -22.91 -2.69 -4.47
N ASN A 26 -23.33 -3.70 -5.24
CA ASN A 26 -22.52 -4.90 -5.49
C ASN A 26 -22.36 -5.20 -6.98
N CYS A 27 -21.72 -4.29 -7.73
CA CYS A 27 -21.22 -4.61 -9.06
C CYS A 27 -19.72 -4.85 -8.96
N ASP A 28 -19.35 -6.11 -8.79
CA ASP A 28 -17.96 -6.60 -8.65
C ASP A 28 -17.03 -6.20 -9.83
N ASP A 29 -17.60 -5.65 -10.90
CA ASP A 29 -16.91 -5.17 -12.09
C ASP A 29 -16.18 -3.82 -11.85
N SER A 30 -16.77 -2.92 -11.06
CA SER A 30 -16.17 -1.62 -10.75
C SER A 30 -14.99 -1.77 -9.79
N THR A 31 -15.05 -2.72 -8.86
CA THR A 31 -13.96 -3.01 -7.92
C THR A 31 -12.75 -3.59 -8.68
N LEU A 32 -12.98 -4.47 -9.66
CA LEU A 32 -11.93 -5.03 -10.51
C LEU A 32 -11.27 -3.98 -11.41
N ALA A 33 -12.05 -3.05 -11.97
CA ALA A 33 -11.53 -1.94 -12.78
C ALA A 33 -10.59 -1.01 -11.97
N VAL A 34 -10.85 -0.87 -10.67
CA VAL A 34 -10.02 -0.09 -9.75
C VAL A 34 -8.78 -0.88 -9.29
N ILE A 35 -8.92 -2.13 -8.88
CA ILE A 35 -7.85 -2.90 -8.24
C ILE A 35 -6.64 -3.13 -9.17
N GLY A 36 -6.87 -3.36 -10.46
CA GLY A 36 -5.80 -3.68 -11.41
C GLY A 36 -4.77 -2.55 -11.59
N PRO A 37 -5.18 -1.36 -12.09
CA PRO A 37 -4.30 -0.21 -12.23
C PRO A 37 -3.69 0.23 -10.89
N THR A 38 -4.46 0.16 -9.80
CA THR A 38 -4.01 0.57 -8.46
C THR A 38 -2.90 -0.32 -7.93
N ARG A 39 -2.92 -1.62 -8.21
CA ARG A 39 -1.83 -2.52 -7.81
C ARG A 39 -0.49 -2.16 -8.46
N TYR A 40 -0.48 -1.80 -9.74
CA TYR A 40 0.76 -1.43 -10.44
C TYR A 40 1.32 -0.09 -9.93
N GLN A 41 0.44 0.90 -9.73
CA GLN A 41 0.87 2.21 -9.23
C GLN A 41 1.33 2.14 -7.77
N LEU A 42 0.62 1.41 -6.91
CA LEU A 42 1.05 1.14 -5.53
C LEU A 42 2.44 0.50 -5.52
N ARG A 43 2.65 -0.56 -6.29
CA ARG A 43 3.96 -1.23 -6.34
C ARG A 43 5.07 -0.26 -6.74
N THR A 44 4.83 0.56 -7.76
CA THR A 44 5.78 1.59 -8.21
C THR A 44 6.08 2.57 -7.09
N LYS A 45 5.04 3.11 -6.45
CA LYS A 45 5.16 4.11 -5.39
C LYS A 45 5.83 3.60 -4.13
N ILE A 46 5.57 2.35 -3.73
CA ILE A 46 6.29 1.70 -2.62
C ILE A 46 7.75 1.49 -3.00
N SER A 47 8.05 1.08 -4.24
CA SER A 47 9.44 0.88 -4.69
C SER A 47 10.25 2.19 -4.75
N GLU A 48 9.56 3.33 -4.92
CA GLU A 48 10.15 4.67 -4.88
C GLU A 48 10.15 5.28 -3.47
N GLY A 49 9.54 4.59 -2.49
CA GLY A 49 9.40 5.04 -1.13
C GLY A 49 10.71 4.99 -0.33
N GLU A 50 10.72 5.71 0.78
CA GLU A 50 11.82 5.68 1.75
C GLU A 50 11.55 4.60 2.79
N PHE A 51 12.57 3.79 3.08
CA PHE A 51 12.51 2.74 4.10
C PHE A 51 13.53 3.02 5.19
N SER A 52 13.15 2.74 6.43
CA SER A 52 14.06 2.74 7.58
C SER A 52 14.14 1.36 8.21
N ALA A 53 15.28 1.04 8.79
CA ALA A 53 15.47 -0.15 9.59
C ALA A 53 15.41 0.23 11.06
N SER A 54 14.70 -0.54 11.85
CA SER A 54 14.77 -0.53 13.31
C SER A 54 15.15 -1.93 13.79
N ALA A 55 15.87 -2.01 14.90
CA ALA A 55 16.30 -3.28 15.50
C ALA A 55 16.50 -3.12 17.00
N TRP A 56 16.59 -4.24 17.71
CA TRP A 56 16.89 -4.26 19.13
C TRP A 56 18.30 -3.70 19.42
N GLU A 57 18.49 -3.18 20.65
CA GLU A 57 19.71 -2.47 21.02
C GLU A 57 20.99 -3.30 20.75
N GLY A 58 21.88 -2.74 19.93
CA GLY A 58 23.20 -3.30 19.64
C GLY A 58 23.38 -3.80 18.20
N GLU A 59 22.29 -3.91 17.44
CA GLU A 59 22.35 -4.11 15.99
C GLU A 59 22.15 -2.76 15.27
N ASP A 60 22.96 -2.52 14.25
CA ASP A 60 22.86 -1.33 13.38
C ASP A 60 22.72 -1.81 11.93
N PRO A 61 21.55 -2.36 11.56
CA PRO A 61 21.33 -2.89 10.23
C PRO A 61 21.20 -1.76 9.20
N GLU A 62 21.96 -1.86 8.12
CA GLU A 62 21.81 -0.99 6.95
C GLU A 62 20.97 -1.70 5.88
N ILE A 63 19.96 -1.02 5.32
CA ILE A 63 19.17 -1.58 4.21
C ILE A 63 20.01 -1.56 2.94
N GLY A 64 20.32 -2.74 2.39
CA GLY A 64 21.04 -2.89 1.14
C GLY A 64 20.12 -2.92 -0.08
N ASP A 65 19.11 -3.81 -0.09
CA ASP A 65 18.16 -3.96 -1.21
C ASP A 65 16.77 -4.36 -0.72
N ILE A 66 15.73 -3.94 -1.46
CA ILE A 66 14.33 -4.26 -1.17
C ILE A 66 13.66 -4.80 -2.42
N CYS A 67 13.03 -5.97 -2.29
CA CYS A 67 12.26 -6.60 -3.34
C CYS A 67 10.81 -6.83 -2.91
N ILE A 68 9.86 -6.16 -3.57
CA ILE A 68 8.43 -6.43 -3.38
C ILE A 68 8.06 -7.72 -4.10
N THR A 69 7.78 -8.76 -3.30
CA THR A 69 7.42 -10.11 -3.77
C THR A 69 5.91 -10.31 -3.88
N GLY A 70 5.12 -9.54 -3.12
CA GLY A 70 3.67 -9.63 -3.11
C GLY A 70 2.99 -8.32 -2.72
N LEU A 71 1.78 -8.13 -3.22
CA LEU A 71 0.90 -7.02 -2.84
C LEU A 71 -0.55 -7.49 -2.92
N GLU A 72 -1.31 -7.33 -1.84
CA GLU A 72 -2.71 -7.73 -1.71
C GLU A 72 -3.53 -6.65 -1.00
N PHE A 73 -4.67 -6.25 -1.57
CA PHE A 73 -5.60 -5.36 -0.87
C PHE A 73 -6.35 -6.13 0.21
N THR A 74 -6.31 -5.64 1.45
CA THR A 74 -7.07 -6.20 2.56
C THR A 74 -8.38 -5.47 2.76
N THR A 75 -8.37 -4.14 2.63
CA THR A 75 -9.54 -3.28 2.83
C THR A 75 -9.63 -2.26 1.71
N LEU A 76 -10.85 -2.02 1.24
CA LEU A 76 -11.19 -0.95 0.31
C LEU A 76 -12.48 -0.29 0.81
N GLN A 77 -12.36 0.93 1.32
CA GLN A 77 -13.45 1.69 1.90
C GLN A 77 -13.72 2.94 1.06
N LEU A 78 -14.91 3.02 0.47
CA LEU A 78 -15.35 4.22 -0.25
C LEU A 78 -15.60 5.37 0.74
N ILE A 79 -14.92 6.50 0.53
CA ILE A 79 -15.02 7.71 1.36
C ILE A 79 -15.93 8.74 0.70
N ASP A 80 -15.72 8.99 -0.59
CA ASP A 80 -16.55 9.91 -1.37
C ASP A 80 -16.75 9.41 -2.79
N VAL A 81 -17.89 9.77 -3.39
CA VAL A 81 -18.18 9.45 -4.79
C VAL A 81 -18.97 10.58 -5.43
N SER A 82 -18.50 10.95 -6.62
CA SER A 82 -19.14 11.95 -7.46
C SER A 82 -19.39 11.39 -8.86
N ARG A 83 -19.86 12.26 -9.76
CA ARG A 83 -19.95 11.93 -11.19
C ARG A 83 -18.57 11.76 -11.82
N ASP A 84 -17.59 12.50 -11.31
CA ASP A 84 -16.30 12.68 -11.96
C ASP A 84 -15.21 11.83 -11.31
N GLY A 85 -15.50 11.15 -10.20
CA GLY A 85 -14.53 10.30 -9.52
C GLY A 85 -15.04 9.69 -8.22
N ALA A 86 -14.13 9.01 -7.53
CA ALA A 86 -14.33 8.43 -6.22
C ALA A 86 -13.03 8.41 -5.42
N THR A 87 -13.14 8.56 -4.10
CA THR A 87 -12.02 8.49 -3.16
C THR A 87 -12.22 7.29 -2.24
N TYR A 88 -11.15 6.54 -2.03
CA TYR A 88 -11.14 5.37 -1.14
C TYR A 88 -10.00 5.47 -0.14
N ASP A 89 -10.27 5.00 1.07
CA ASP A 89 -9.21 4.57 1.97
C ASP A 89 -8.96 3.08 1.73
N ILE A 90 -7.70 2.72 1.59
CA ILE A 90 -7.25 1.35 1.34
C ILE A 90 -6.31 0.90 2.44
N GLU A 91 -6.41 -0.38 2.77
CA GLU A 91 -5.37 -1.10 3.48
C GLU A 91 -4.89 -2.22 2.57
N PHE A 92 -3.58 -2.45 2.57
CA PHE A 92 -2.98 -3.48 1.74
C PHE A 92 -1.78 -4.11 2.44
N ARG A 93 -1.60 -5.40 2.19
CA ARG A 93 -0.44 -6.15 2.61
C ARG A 93 0.64 -6.14 1.54
N VAL A 94 1.88 -6.01 1.97
CA VAL A 94 3.07 -6.02 1.13
C VAL A 94 4.01 -7.10 1.64
N ALA A 95 4.27 -8.09 0.78
CA ALA A 95 5.31 -9.07 1.06
C ALA A 95 6.64 -8.54 0.50
N LEU A 96 7.64 -8.41 1.37
CA LEU A 96 8.96 -7.87 1.04
C LEU A 96 10.03 -8.91 1.31
N ASN A 97 11.06 -8.91 0.47
CA ASN A 97 12.36 -9.47 0.80
C ASN A 97 13.34 -8.31 0.94
N VAL A 98 14.05 -8.24 2.06
CA VAL A 98 14.95 -7.13 2.38
C VAL A 98 16.31 -7.70 2.70
N THR A 99 17.35 -7.16 2.07
CA THR A 99 18.73 -7.47 2.40
C THR A 99 19.24 -6.42 3.37
N TYR A 100 19.74 -6.87 4.52
CA TYR A 100 20.40 -6.02 5.50
C TYR A 100 21.89 -6.30 5.54
N ASP A 101 22.69 -5.25 5.57
CA ASP A 101 24.12 -5.28 5.79
C ASP A 101 24.42 -4.99 7.25
N PHE A 102 25.25 -5.82 7.86
CA PHE A 102 25.68 -5.69 9.26
C PHE A 102 27.18 -5.50 9.31
N THR A 103 27.60 -4.62 10.21
CA THR A 103 29.01 -4.39 10.50
C THR A 103 29.33 -4.78 11.94
N ASP A 104 30.15 -5.81 12.12
CA ASP A 104 30.59 -6.28 13.43
C ASP A 104 31.97 -5.73 13.79
N TYR A 105 32.00 -4.96 14.89
CA TYR A 105 33.20 -4.38 15.46
C TYR A 105 33.76 -5.16 16.67
N SER A 106 33.13 -6.27 17.07
CA SER A 106 33.47 -7.06 18.27
C SER A 106 34.92 -7.54 18.29
N HIS A 107 35.50 -7.76 17.11
CA HIS A 107 36.89 -8.18 16.94
C HIS A 107 37.80 -7.12 16.31
N ALA A 108 37.27 -5.91 16.09
CA ALA A 108 37.99 -4.84 15.44
C ALA A 108 39.03 -4.20 16.37
N ASN A 109 40.22 -3.91 15.82
CA ASN A 109 41.26 -3.14 16.48
C ASN A 109 41.19 -1.70 16.00
N TYR A 110 41.10 -0.74 16.92
CA TYR A 110 41.13 0.68 16.60
C TYR A 110 42.57 1.20 16.56
N ASP A 111 43.02 1.67 15.40
CA ASP A 111 44.28 2.39 15.27
C ASP A 111 44.04 3.88 15.47
N ARG A 112 44.65 4.42 16.54
CA ARG A 112 44.50 5.82 16.92
C ARG A 112 45.35 6.76 16.06
N GLU A 113 46.42 6.28 15.43
CA GLU A 113 47.28 7.10 14.57
C GLU A 113 46.56 7.42 13.26
N ASP A 114 45.94 6.41 12.67
CA ASP A 114 45.23 6.50 11.39
C ASP A 114 43.73 6.82 11.52
N GLY A 115 43.14 6.63 12.70
CA GLY A 115 41.71 6.86 12.94
C GLY A 115 40.81 5.85 12.25
N VAL A 116 41.26 4.59 12.11
CA VAL A 116 40.55 3.53 11.40
C VAL A 116 40.44 2.26 12.23
N HIS A 117 39.42 1.45 11.95
CA HIS A 117 39.23 0.12 12.53
C HIS A 117 39.75 -0.96 11.57
N TYR A 118 40.56 -1.90 12.08
CA TYR A 118 41.04 -3.07 11.35
C TYR A 118 40.39 -4.34 11.89
N GLY A 119 40.11 -5.32 11.01
CA GLY A 119 39.45 -6.57 11.40
C GLY A 119 37.95 -6.39 11.66
N VAL A 120 37.32 -5.44 10.98
CA VAL A 120 35.86 -5.29 10.92
C VAL A 120 35.30 -6.40 10.05
N GLU A 121 34.26 -7.06 10.53
CA GLU A 121 33.56 -8.11 9.77
C GLU A 121 32.27 -7.54 9.19
N HIS A 122 31.99 -7.90 7.94
CA HIS A 122 30.77 -7.49 7.23
C HIS A 122 29.99 -8.73 6.82
N SER A 123 28.69 -8.69 7.03
CA SER A 123 27.77 -9.76 6.63
C SER A 123 26.51 -9.16 6.03
N SER A 124 25.88 -9.88 5.09
CA SER A 124 24.64 -9.47 4.44
C SER A 124 23.61 -10.56 4.66
N HIS A 125 22.40 -10.22 5.09
CA HIS A 125 21.37 -11.19 5.46
C HIS A 125 20.07 -10.85 4.77
N LEU A 126 19.38 -11.87 4.27
CA LEU A 126 18.06 -11.75 3.65
C LEU A 126 16.97 -12.02 4.68
N TYR A 127 16.02 -11.10 4.79
CA TYR A 127 14.83 -11.21 5.63
C TYR A 127 13.58 -11.11 4.78
N ALA A 128 12.49 -11.72 5.25
CA ALA A 128 11.17 -11.61 4.62
C ALA A 128 10.15 -11.00 5.58
N TYR A 129 9.34 -10.09 5.06
CA TYR A 129 8.31 -9.34 5.78
C TYR A 129 6.94 -9.52 5.15
N ASP A 130 5.90 -9.30 5.95
CA ASP A 130 4.49 -9.19 5.54
C ASP A 130 3.90 -7.98 6.26
N GLU A 131 4.07 -6.82 5.63
CA GLU A 131 3.72 -5.52 6.20
C GLU A 131 2.31 -5.11 5.79
N CYS A 132 1.63 -4.32 6.64
CA CYS A 132 0.33 -3.76 6.33
C CYS A 132 0.41 -2.24 6.36
N TYR A 133 0.06 -1.60 5.24
CA TYR A 133 0.07 -0.15 5.10
C TYR A 133 -1.31 0.36 4.70
N SER A 134 -1.54 1.65 4.94
CA SER A 134 -2.74 2.35 4.52
C SER A 134 -2.44 3.51 3.58
N ALA A 135 -3.41 3.81 2.72
CA ALA A 135 -3.33 4.93 1.81
C ALA A 135 -4.72 5.44 1.46
N THR A 136 -4.80 6.69 1.04
CA THR A 136 -5.96 7.24 0.33
C THR A 136 -5.68 7.21 -1.17
N VAL A 137 -6.62 6.68 -1.94
CA VAL A 137 -6.57 6.68 -3.41
C VAL A 137 -7.73 7.48 -3.97
N GLU A 138 -7.42 8.40 -4.88
CA GLU A 138 -8.40 9.17 -5.65
C GLU A 138 -8.44 8.65 -7.08
N ILE A 139 -9.64 8.41 -7.58
CA ILE A 139 -9.90 7.86 -8.90
C ILE A 139 -10.78 8.82 -9.67
N GLY A 140 -10.34 9.20 -10.86
CA GLY A 140 -11.10 10.01 -11.81
C GLY A 140 -11.86 9.13 -12.80
N PHE A 141 -13.09 9.48 -13.11
CA PHE A 141 -13.88 8.85 -14.16
C PHE A 141 -13.78 9.71 -15.43
N ALA A 142 -12.92 9.34 -16.38
CA ALA A 142 -12.84 10.07 -17.63
C ALA A 142 -14.18 10.03 -18.37
N ASP A 143 -14.63 11.20 -18.84
CA ASP A 143 -15.98 11.41 -19.42
C ASP A 143 -17.16 11.07 -18.47
N GLY A 144 -16.90 10.92 -17.17
CA GLY A 144 -17.88 10.47 -16.17
C GLY A 144 -18.25 8.99 -16.32
N LEU A 145 -17.43 8.20 -17.02
CA LEU A 145 -17.61 6.77 -17.22
C LEU A 145 -16.67 5.99 -16.30
N ARG A 146 -17.24 5.12 -15.46
CA ARG A 146 -16.48 4.26 -14.53
C ARG A 146 -15.54 3.29 -15.25
N ASP A 147 -15.90 2.90 -16.47
CA ASP A 147 -15.08 2.00 -17.29
C ASP A 147 -13.77 2.67 -17.75
N ASN A 148 -13.69 4.00 -17.67
CA ASN A 148 -12.50 4.79 -17.93
C ASN A 148 -11.92 5.37 -16.63
N ALA A 149 -12.01 4.62 -15.54
CA ALA A 149 -11.41 5.00 -14.27
C ALA A 149 -9.88 5.04 -14.35
N GLU A 150 -9.29 6.13 -13.87
CA GLU A 150 -7.84 6.28 -13.73
C GLU A 150 -7.50 6.77 -12.32
N ILE A 151 -6.34 6.39 -11.81
CA ILE A 151 -5.87 6.93 -10.53
C ILE A 151 -5.38 8.33 -10.77
N VAL A 152 -5.97 9.26 -10.04
CA VAL A 152 -5.61 10.68 -10.04
C VAL A 152 -4.56 10.95 -8.98
N ASP A 153 -4.74 10.35 -7.80
CA ASP A 153 -3.81 10.51 -6.69
C ASP A 153 -3.73 9.25 -5.83
N LEU A 154 -2.57 9.06 -5.21
CA LEU A 154 -2.30 7.96 -4.28
C LEU A 154 -1.36 8.49 -3.20
N ASN A 155 -1.87 8.55 -1.98
CA ASN A 155 -1.16 9.12 -0.83
C ASN A 155 -1.11 8.11 0.30
N PHE A 156 0.09 7.70 0.71
CA PHE A 156 0.29 6.83 1.86
C PHE A 156 0.11 7.63 3.15
N ASP A 157 -0.36 6.95 4.20
CA ASP A 157 -0.39 7.54 5.53
C ASP A 157 1.03 7.64 6.11
N GLU A 158 1.90 6.69 5.73
CA GLU A 158 3.31 6.66 6.10
C GLU A 158 4.16 7.50 5.14
N SER A 159 5.02 8.35 5.71
CA SER A 159 6.07 9.05 4.93
C SER A 159 7.35 8.23 4.77
N ILE A 160 7.57 7.27 5.67
CA ILE A 160 8.71 6.35 5.70
C ILE A 160 8.17 4.98 6.11
N PHE A 161 8.53 3.94 5.36
CA PHE A 161 8.17 2.57 5.67
C PHE A 161 9.20 1.98 6.65
N ASP A 162 8.85 1.96 7.93
CA ASP A 162 9.70 1.39 8.96
C ASP A 162 9.65 -0.13 8.93
N LEU A 163 10.82 -0.77 8.97
CA LEU A 163 10.98 -2.22 8.98
C LEU A 163 11.70 -2.61 10.26
N ASP A 164 10.95 -3.20 11.19
CA ASP A 164 11.49 -3.74 12.42
C ASP A 164 12.15 -5.10 12.14
N LEU A 165 13.47 -5.18 12.29
CA LEU A 165 14.24 -6.39 12.08
C LEU A 165 13.73 -7.56 12.92
N ASP A 166 13.18 -7.29 14.11
CA ASP A 166 12.63 -8.31 15.01
C ASP A 166 11.33 -8.94 14.47
N ASP A 167 10.56 -8.21 13.65
CA ASP A 167 9.37 -8.71 12.95
C ASP A 167 9.74 -9.47 11.67
N GLY A 168 10.95 -9.25 11.15
CA GLY A 168 11.48 -9.90 9.97
C GLY A 168 11.78 -11.37 10.19
N ARG A 169 11.36 -12.22 9.25
CA ARG A 169 11.79 -13.63 9.23
C ARG A 169 13.13 -13.74 8.51
N HIS A 170 14.20 -14.04 9.25
CA HIS A 170 15.49 -14.40 8.66
C HIS A 170 15.36 -15.57 7.67
N ILE A 171 15.89 -15.40 6.47
CA ILE A 171 15.88 -16.39 5.39
C ILE A 171 17.25 -17.05 5.26
N GLN A 172 18.30 -16.23 5.06
CA GLN A 172 19.68 -16.72 4.92
C GLN A 172 20.70 -15.60 5.09
N GLU A 173 21.94 -15.99 5.41
CA GLU A 173 23.13 -15.16 5.18
C GLU A 173 23.52 -15.22 3.69
N LEU A 174 24.03 -14.13 3.14
CA LEU A 174 24.50 -13.99 1.77
C LEU A 174 26.03 -13.92 1.80
N TYR A 175 26.70 -14.83 1.11
CA TYR A 175 28.15 -14.75 0.97
C TYR A 175 28.52 -13.91 -0.26
N PRO A 176 29.72 -13.28 -0.28
CA PRO A 176 30.20 -12.45 -1.40
C PRO A 176 30.37 -13.15 -2.78
N GLY A 177 29.71 -14.28 -3.02
CA GLY A 177 29.56 -14.97 -4.31
C GLY A 177 28.12 -15.24 -4.75
N ASP A 178 27.11 -15.01 -3.90
CA ASP A 178 25.70 -15.36 -4.20
C ASP A 178 24.99 -14.27 -5.04
N ALA A 179 25.54 -13.06 -5.12
CA ALA A 179 25.01 -11.95 -5.93
C ALA A 179 25.14 -12.15 -7.46
N GLY A 180 25.73 -13.27 -7.91
CA GLY A 180 26.03 -13.54 -9.32
C GLY A 180 24.94 -14.27 -10.12
N GLU A 181 23.93 -14.85 -9.47
CA GLU A 181 22.92 -15.70 -10.14
C GLU A 181 21.48 -15.36 -9.71
N MET A 182 21.06 -14.12 -9.90
CA MET A 182 19.63 -13.81 -10.06
C MET A 182 19.42 -13.10 -11.40
N ARG A 183 19.23 -13.91 -12.46
CA ARG A 183 18.78 -13.48 -13.79
C ARG A 183 17.50 -14.19 -14.16
#